data_AF-A0A3N5L6N5-F1
#
_entry.id   AF-A0A3N5L6N5-F1
#
_cell.length_a   1.000
_cell.length_b   1.000
_cell.length_c   1.000
_cell.angle_alpha   90.00
_cell.angle_beta   90.00
_cell.angle_gamma   90.00
#
_symmetry.space_group_name_H-M   'P 1'
#
loop_
_entity.id
_entity.type
_entity.pdbx_description
1 polymer ?
#
loop_
_entity_poly.entity_id
_entity_poly.type
_entity_poly.pdbx_seq_one_letter_code
_entity_poly.pdbx_strand_id
1 'polypeptide(L)'
;MTEPLANPMGTDGFEFVEYTAPDPERLRALFERMGFPVVARHRSKNVTLHRQGDVNFIINAEPQGFGQRFAQQHGPSACAMAFRVRD
;
A
#
# COMPACT_ATOMS: atom_id res chain seq x y z
N MET A 1 6.71 -30.94 19.15
CA MET A 1 5.78 -29.90 18.66
C MET A 1 6.31 -28.59 19.20
N THR A 2 6.68 -27.65 18.35
CA THR A 2 7.24 -26.36 18.76
C THR A 2 6.11 -25.51 19.32
N GLU A 3 6.29 -24.90 20.49
CA GLU A 3 5.32 -23.93 21.00
C GLU A 3 5.22 -22.74 20.03
N PRO A 4 4.00 -22.23 19.74
CA PRO A 4 3.86 -21.03 18.95
C PRO A 4 4.57 -19.88 19.64
N LEU A 5 5.38 -19.13 18.89
CA LEU A 5 5.95 -17.87 19.36
C LEU A 5 4.81 -16.95 19.80
N ALA A 6 4.99 -16.28 20.95
CA ALA A 6 4.00 -15.35 21.47
C ALA A 6 3.73 -14.22 20.45
N ASN A 7 2.45 -13.93 20.18
CA ASN A 7 1.99 -12.83 19.32
C ASN A 7 1.33 -11.74 20.18
N PRO A 8 2.11 -10.91 20.90
CA PRO A 8 1.55 -9.93 21.84
C PRO A 8 0.76 -8.82 21.14
N MET A 9 1.05 -8.56 19.86
CA MET A 9 0.38 -7.53 19.06
C MET A 9 -0.85 -8.07 18.31
N GLY A 10 -1.18 -9.36 18.46
CA GLY A 10 -2.36 -9.96 17.83
C GLY A 10 -2.37 -9.88 16.29
N THR A 11 -1.20 -9.80 15.65
CA THR A 11 -1.09 -9.66 14.20
C THR A 11 -1.68 -10.86 13.45
N ASP A 12 -2.42 -10.60 12.37
CA ASP A 12 -3.16 -11.60 11.58
C ASP A 12 -2.90 -11.40 10.06
N GLY A 13 -1.61 -11.30 9.73
CA GLY A 13 -1.12 -11.14 8.36
C GLY A 13 -1.14 -9.71 7.84
N PHE A 14 -0.82 -9.55 6.55
CA PHE A 14 -0.77 -8.26 5.88
C PHE A 14 -2.16 -7.76 5.50
N GLU A 15 -2.39 -6.47 5.69
CA GLU A 15 -3.57 -5.78 5.17
C GLU A 15 -3.25 -5.06 3.86
N PHE A 16 -2.19 -4.22 3.82
CA PHE A 16 -1.74 -3.56 2.59
C PHE A 16 -0.29 -3.10 2.65
N VAL A 17 0.27 -2.78 1.47
CA VAL A 17 1.45 -1.92 1.32
C VAL A 17 1.04 -0.65 0.60
N GLU A 18 1.44 0.51 1.12
CA GLU A 18 1.19 1.81 0.52
C GLU A 18 2.44 2.31 -0.21
N TYR A 19 2.25 2.70 -1.47
CA TYR A 19 3.26 3.20 -2.37
C TYR A 19 3.02 4.66 -2.74
N THR A 20 4.12 5.32 -3.05
CA THR A 20 4.14 6.70 -3.54
C THR A 20 5.22 6.85 -4.61
N ALA A 21 5.05 7.82 -5.50
CA ALA A 21 6.01 8.11 -6.56
C ALA A 21 5.87 9.57 -7.03
N PRO A 22 6.95 10.19 -7.56
CA PRO A 22 6.87 11.50 -8.20
C PRO A 22 5.95 11.50 -9.44
N ASP A 23 5.85 10.36 -10.14
CA ASP A 23 4.93 10.11 -11.25
C ASP A 23 3.98 8.95 -10.87
N PRO A 24 2.81 9.26 -10.29
CA PRO A 24 1.85 8.25 -9.86
C PRO A 24 1.21 7.47 -11.01
N GLU A 25 1.06 8.08 -12.19
CA GLU A 25 0.44 7.41 -13.35
C GLU A 25 1.34 6.30 -13.88
N ARG A 26 2.65 6.53 -13.93
CA ARG A 26 3.61 5.48 -14.29
C ARG A 26 3.61 4.33 -13.30
N LEU A 27 3.42 4.61 -12.01
CA LEU A 27 3.29 3.57 -10.97
C LEU A 27 1.97 2.78 -11.14
N ARG A 28 0.85 3.46 -11.40
CA ARG A 28 -0.45 2.81 -11.69
C ARG A 28 -0.35 1.89 -12.91
N ALA A 29 0.22 2.37 -14.00
CA ALA A 29 0.41 1.58 -15.22
C ALA A 29 1.36 0.39 -15.01
N LEU A 30 2.38 0.53 -14.15
CA LEU A 30 3.23 -0.59 -13.77
C LEU A 30 2.44 -1.67 -13.02
N PHE A 31 1.67 -1.29 -11.99
CA PHE A 31 0.88 -2.24 -11.21
C PHE A 31 -0.18 -2.94 -12.05
N GLU A 32 -0.86 -2.22 -12.95
CA GLU A 32 -1.81 -2.82 -13.87
C GLU A 32 -1.15 -3.89 -14.76
N ARG A 33 0.04 -3.62 -15.32
CA ARG A 33 0.80 -4.61 -16.10
C ARG A 33 1.28 -5.81 -15.28
N MET A 34 1.45 -5.64 -13.96
CA MET A 34 1.77 -6.73 -13.03
C MET A 34 0.52 -7.54 -12.62
N GLY A 35 -0.66 -7.20 -13.15
CA GLY A 35 -1.92 -7.87 -12.83
C GLY A 35 -2.59 -7.36 -11.55
N PHE A 36 -2.30 -6.11 -11.16
CA PHE A 36 -2.95 -5.41 -10.05
C PHE A 36 -3.86 -4.28 -10.58
N PRO A 37 -5.07 -4.60 -11.08
CA PRO A 37 -6.03 -3.59 -11.53
C PRO A 37 -6.47 -2.70 -10.36
N VAL A 38 -6.88 -1.48 -10.68
CA VAL A 38 -7.54 -0.59 -9.71
C VAL A 38 -8.93 -1.17 -9.39
N VAL A 39 -9.18 -1.50 -8.12
CA VAL A 39 -10.47 -2.04 -7.65
C VAL A 39 -11.27 -1.05 -6.83
N ALA A 40 -10.63 -0.01 -6.27
CA ALA A 40 -11.32 1.06 -5.56
C ALA A 40 -10.55 2.38 -5.62
N ARG A 41 -11.27 3.48 -5.37
CA ARG A 41 -10.71 4.83 -5.24
C ARG A 41 -11.21 5.46 -3.95
N HIS A 42 -10.35 6.20 -3.27
CA HIS A 42 -10.78 6.97 -2.10
C HIS A 42 -11.78 8.06 -2.53
N ARG A 43 -12.82 8.29 -1.73
CA ARG A 43 -13.95 9.17 -2.07
C ARG A 43 -13.57 10.63 -2.41
N SER A 44 -12.46 11.12 -1.87
CA SER A 44 -12.09 12.55 -1.95
C SER A 44 -10.60 12.81 -2.11
N LYS A 45 -9.76 11.78 -2.07
CA LYS A 45 -8.30 11.90 -2.14
C LYS A 45 -7.83 11.18 -3.39
N ASN A 46 -6.70 11.60 -3.95
CA ASN A 46 -6.04 10.92 -5.06
C ASN A 46 -5.33 9.66 -4.56
N VAL A 47 -6.12 8.69 -4.10
CA VAL A 47 -5.64 7.42 -3.55
C VAL A 47 -6.38 6.29 -4.25
N THR A 48 -5.63 5.31 -4.77
CA THR A 48 -6.18 4.15 -5.49
C THR A 48 -5.80 2.86 -4.79
N LEU A 49 -6.74 1.92 -4.72
CA LEU A 49 -6.50 0.56 -4.27
C LEU A 49 -6.35 -0.35 -5.50
N HIS A 50 -5.22 -1.02 -5.56
CA HIS A 50 -4.86 -2.01 -6.57
C HIS A 50 -4.83 -3.39 -5.92
N ARG A 51 -5.43 -4.40 -6.55
CA ARG A 51 -5.60 -5.72 -5.91
C ARG A 51 -5.40 -6.88 -6.87
N GLN A 52 -4.73 -7.92 -6.39
CA GLN A 52 -4.64 -9.24 -7.01
C GLN A 52 -4.86 -10.29 -5.91
N GLY A 53 -6.00 -11.00 -5.95
CA GLY A 53 -6.41 -11.88 -4.84
C GLY A 53 -6.47 -11.10 -3.51
N ASP A 54 -5.79 -11.62 -2.49
CA ASP A 54 -5.74 -11.02 -1.15
C ASP A 54 -4.61 -9.98 -0.97
N VAL A 55 -3.85 -9.67 -2.02
CA VAL A 55 -2.77 -8.68 -1.96
C VAL A 55 -3.31 -7.29 -2.30
N ASN A 56 -3.16 -6.36 -1.36
CA ASN A 56 -3.58 -4.97 -1.50
C ASN A 56 -2.38 -4.02 -1.63
N PHE A 57 -2.34 -3.28 -2.73
CA PHE A 57 -1.45 -2.13 -2.88
C PHE A 57 -2.26 -0.84 -2.91
N ILE A 58 -1.87 0.12 -2.09
CA ILE A 58 -2.41 1.47 -2.13
C ILE A 58 -1.41 2.35 -2.87
N ILE A 59 -1.86 3.17 -3.81
CA ILE A 59 -1.06 4.27 -4.35
C ILE A 59 -1.63 5.56 -3.77
N ASN A 60 -0.81 6.28 -3.00
CA ASN A 60 -1.12 7.60 -2.51
C ASN A 60 -0.44 8.67 -3.35
N ALA A 61 -1.27 9.38 -4.12
CA ALA A 61 -0.88 10.39 -5.09
C ALA A 61 -1.39 11.78 -4.69
N GLU A 62 -1.63 12.00 -3.41
CA GLU A 62 -1.95 13.34 -2.91
C GLU A 62 -0.75 14.27 -3.16
N PRO A 63 -0.97 15.48 -3.70
CA PRO A 63 0.12 16.39 -4.07
C PRO A 63 0.86 16.98 -2.85
N GLN A 64 0.27 16.81 -1.66
CA GLN A 64 0.81 17.29 -0.39
C GLN A 64 0.66 16.18 0.66
N GLY A 65 1.58 16.14 1.61
CA GLY A 65 1.52 15.20 2.73
C GLY A 65 2.75 14.32 2.83
N PHE A 66 2.65 13.27 3.65
CA PHE A 66 3.78 12.38 3.92
C PHE A 66 4.26 11.63 2.68
N GLY A 67 3.34 10.98 1.95
CA GLY A 67 3.68 10.19 0.75
C GLY A 67 4.45 11.01 -0.28
N GLN A 68 3.96 12.19 -0.65
CA GLN A 68 4.64 13.07 -1.61
C GLN A 68 6.03 13.51 -1.14
N ARG A 69 6.20 13.89 0.13
CA ARG A 69 7.53 14.25 0.67
C ARG A 69 8.47 13.06 0.66
N PHE A 70 7.97 11.87 0.98
CA PHE A 70 8.75 10.63 0.95
C PHE A 70 9.18 10.28 -0.48
N ALA A 71 8.28 10.41 -1.45
CA ALA A 71 8.56 10.21 -2.87
C ALA A 71 9.62 11.18 -3.41
N GLN A 72 9.63 12.44 -2.95
CA GLN A 72 10.66 13.41 -3.34
C GLN A 72 12.05 13.02 -2.82
N GLN A 73 12.13 12.44 -1.63
CA GLN A 73 13.40 12.06 -1.00
C GLN A 73 13.94 10.72 -1.52
N HIS A 74 13.05 9.77 -1.81
CA HIS A 74 13.42 8.38 -2.08
C HIS A 74 13.06 7.89 -3.49
N GLY A 75 12.38 8.70 -4.30
CA GLY A 75 11.79 8.26 -5.56
C GLY A 75 10.60 7.32 -5.35
N PRO A 76 10.20 6.54 -6.38
CA PRO A 76 9.15 5.54 -6.26
C PRO A 76 9.45 4.53 -5.15
N SER A 77 8.58 4.42 -4.15
CA SER A 77 8.89 3.67 -2.93
C SER A 77 7.64 3.22 -2.18
N ALA A 78 7.79 2.20 -1.34
CA ALA A 78 6.79 1.86 -0.32
C ALA A 78 6.98 2.80 0.87
N CYS A 79 5.95 3.56 1.23
CA CYS A 79 6.01 4.56 2.30
C CYS A 79 5.26 4.14 3.57
N ALA A 80 4.39 3.14 3.50
CA ALA A 80 3.75 2.54 4.67
C ALA A 80 3.36 1.07 4.42
N MET A 81 3.11 0.34 5.50
CA MET A 81 2.58 -1.01 5.47
C MET A 81 1.62 -1.22 6.64
N ALA A 82 0.60 -2.05 6.44
CA ALA A 82 -0.40 -2.35 7.45
C ALA A 82 -0.50 -3.86 7.69
N PHE A 83 -0.72 -4.21 8.95
CA PHE A 83 -1.05 -5.55 9.39
C PHE A 83 -2.49 -5.55 9.87
N ARG A 84 -3.20 -6.66 9.62
CA ARG A 84 -4.43 -6.93 10.36
C ARG A 84 -4.06 -7.25 11.80
N VAL A 85 -4.88 -6.81 12.73
CA VAL A 85 -4.76 -7.16 14.15
C VAL A 85 -6.12 -7.63 14.66
N ARG A 86 -6.10 -8.54 15.62
CA ARG A 86 -7.29 -8.89 16.40
C ARG A 86 -7.49 -7.82 17.46
N ASP A 87 -8.73 -7.36 17.60
CA ASP A 87 -9.13 -6.40 18.64
C ASP A 87 -8.85 -6.93 20.06
#